data_AF-A0A7S0HRT8-F1
#
_entry.id   AF-A0A7S0HRT8-F1
#
_cell.length_a   1.000
_cell.length_b   1.000
_cell.length_c   1.000
_cell.angle_alpha   90.00
_cell.angle_beta   90.00
_cell.angle_gamma   90.00
#
_symmetry.space_group_name_H-M   'P 1'
#
loop_
_entity.id
_entity.type
_entity.pdbx_description
1 polymer ?
#
loop_
_entity_poly.entity_id
_entity_poly.type
_entity_poly.pdbx_seq_one_letter_code
_entity_poly.pdbx_strand_id
1 'polypeptide(L)'
;NIHVYERLPVPAASDDASVWGDTAKFYLIGLGGRGQKALQELGAWEAVKRCSVIVLGRKDWAPGAGVDDGVERIFGDDRPYKTTVIPRDRLAGVLREVALGSYGEAITLHYD
;
A
#
# COMPACT_ATOMS: atom_id res chain seq x y z
N ASN A 1 -4.68 -7.03 26.12
CA ASN A 1 -5.50 -5.83 25.91
C ASN A 1 -4.58 -4.73 25.40
N ILE A 2 -4.68 -4.39 24.11
CA ILE A 2 -3.80 -3.45 23.40
C ILE A 2 -4.62 -2.20 23.09
N HIS A 3 -4.11 -1.03 23.47
CA HIS A 3 -4.73 0.25 23.15
C HIS A 3 -3.88 1.00 22.15
N VAL A 4 -4.50 1.48 21.07
CA VAL A 4 -3.85 2.30 20.04
C VAL A 4 -4.56 3.65 20.01
N TYR A 5 -3.78 4.72 20.18
CA TYR A 5 -4.28 6.10 20.15
C TYR A 5 -3.78 6.76 18.87
N GLU A 6 -4.70 7.20 18.03
CA GLU A 6 -4.43 7.89 16.76
C GLU A 6 -5.01 9.30 16.82
N ARG A 7 -4.22 10.29 16.41
CA ARG A 7 -4.61 11.71 16.42
C ARG A 7 -5.45 12.07 15.19
N LEU A 8 -5.33 11.30 14.12
CA LEU A 8 -6.08 11.52 12.90
C LEU A 8 -7.45 10.83 12.95
N PRO A 9 -8.44 11.30 12.17
CA PRO A 9 -9.71 10.59 12.03
C PRO A 9 -9.51 9.16 11.50
N VAL A 10 -10.56 8.36 11.68
CA VAL A 10 -10.64 7.01 11.10
C VAL A 10 -10.33 7.07 9.60
N PRO A 11 -9.39 6.25 9.08
CA PRO A 11 -9.11 6.20 7.65
C PRO A 11 -10.35 5.72 6.88
N ALA A 12 -10.50 6.16 5.64
CA ALA A 12 -11.55 5.68 4.75
C ALA A 12 -11.46 4.16 4.57
N ALA A 13 -12.61 3.52 4.34
CA ALA A 13 -12.69 2.08 4.09
C ALA A 13 -11.86 1.69 2.86
N SER A 14 -11.19 0.54 2.90
CA SER A 14 -10.22 0.15 1.88
C SER A 14 -10.85 -0.09 0.50
N ASP A 15 -12.16 -0.33 0.43
CA ASP A 15 -12.94 -0.58 -0.77
C ASP A 15 -13.81 0.62 -1.23
N ASP A 16 -13.72 1.77 -0.55
CA ASP A 16 -14.47 2.97 -0.91
C ASP A 16 -14.00 3.55 -2.27
N ALA A 17 -14.69 3.17 -3.33
CA ALA A 17 -14.41 3.63 -4.69
C ALA A 17 -14.58 5.15 -4.88
N SER A 18 -15.40 5.81 -4.04
CA SER A 18 -15.58 7.26 -4.10
C SER A 18 -14.34 8.03 -3.64
N VAL A 19 -13.57 7.43 -2.74
CA VAL A 19 -12.28 7.96 -2.27
C VAL A 19 -11.16 7.51 -3.21
N TRP A 20 -11.06 6.21 -3.49
CA TRP A 20 -9.88 5.64 -4.15
C TRP A 20 -9.93 5.64 -5.69
N GLY A 21 -11.01 6.15 -6.28
CA GLY A 21 -11.18 6.20 -7.74
C GLY A 21 -10.23 7.17 -8.47
N ASP A 22 -9.77 8.23 -7.79
CA ASP A 22 -8.85 9.22 -8.35
C ASP A 22 -7.45 9.09 -7.74
N THR A 23 -6.62 8.25 -8.35
CA THR A 23 -5.29 7.92 -7.84
C THR A 23 -4.31 9.09 -7.87
N ALA A 24 -4.55 10.12 -8.68
CA ALA A 24 -3.65 11.27 -8.84
C ALA A 24 -3.59 12.18 -7.60
N LYS A 25 -4.55 12.04 -6.68
CA LYS A 25 -4.66 12.85 -5.46
C LYS A 25 -3.84 12.32 -4.29
N PHE A 26 -3.31 11.09 -4.39
CA PHE A 26 -2.72 10.41 -3.25
C PHE A 26 -1.21 10.33 -3.30
N TYR A 27 -0.59 10.42 -2.12
CA TYR A 27 0.79 10.03 -1.95
C TYR A 27 0.90 8.50 -1.99
N LEU A 28 1.52 7.99 -3.05
CA LEU A 28 1.71 6.57 -3.29
C LEU A 28 3.00 6.07 -2.63
N ILE A 29 2.97 4.88 -2.04
CA ILE A 29 4.14 4.22 -1.45
C ILE A 29 4.42 2.88 -2.11
N GLY A 30 5.70 2.59 -2.31
CA GLY A 30 6.17 1.31 -2.83
C GLY A 30 6.45 0.31 -1.71
N LEU A 31 5.84 -0.87 -1.80
CA LEU A 31 6.06 -2.01 -0.93
C LEU A 31 7.03 -2.98 -1.60
N GLY A 32 8.29 -2.97 -1.16
CA GLY A 32 9.32 -3.95 -1.53
C GLY A 32 9.32 -5.17 -0.61
N GLY A 33 10.25 -6.11 -0.83
CA GLY A 33 10.27 -7.42 -0.16
C GLY A 33 10.19 -7.39 1.36
N ARG A 34 10.84 -6.42 2.04
CA ARG A 34 10.75 -6.28 3.52
C ARG A 34 9.33 -5.97 3.99
N GLY A 35 8.65 -5.03 3.34
CA GLY A 35 7.29 -4.66 3.67
C GLY A 35 6.32 -5.80 3.36
N GLN A 36 6.48 -6.46 2.21
CA GLN A 36 5.65 -7.60 1.83
C GLN A 36 5.81 -8.77 2.81
N LYS A 37 7.04 -9.10 3.20
CA LYS A 37 7.32 -10.16 4.19
C LYS A 37 6.67 -9.85 5.55
N ALA A 38 6.83 -8.63 6.06
CA ALA A 38 6.20 -8.25 7.33
C ALA A 38 4.66 -8.34 7.26
N LEU A 39 4.06 -7.90 6.14
CA LEU A 39 2.61 -8.03 5.92
C LEU A 39 2.16 -9.49 5.81
N GLN A 40 3.00 -10.39 5.28
CA GLN A 40 2.72 -11.83 5.23
C GLN A 40 2.73 -12.44 6.64
N GLU A 41 3.72 -12.11 7.45
CA GLU A 41 3.82 -12.56 8.84
C GLU A 41 2.62 -12.10 9.70
N LEU A 42 2.05 -10.94 9.37
CA LEU A 42 0.84 -10.41 10.00
C LEU A 42 -0.47 -10.92 9.38
N GLY A 43 -0.43 -11.75 8.33
CA GLY A 43 -1.63 -12.20 7.60
C GLY A 43 -2.35 -11.09 6.81
N ALA A 44 -1.77 -9.89 6.70
CA ALA A 44 -2.36 -8.73 6.07
C ALA A 44 -2.09 -8.64 4.55
N TRP A 45 -1.10 -9.39 4.05
CA TRP A 45 -0.58 -9.22 2.70
C TRP A 45 -1.63 -9.34 1.61
N GLU A 46 -2.49 -10.36 1.65
CA GLU A 46 -3.50 -10.55 0.60
C GLU A 46 -4.53 -9.42 0.57
N ALA A 47 -4.87 -8.84 1.73
CA ALA A 47 -5.76 -7.67 1.79
C ALA A 47 -5.10 -6.42 1.20
N VAL A 48 -3.83 -6.18 1.52
CA VAL A 48 -3.05 -5.05 0.96
C VAL A 48 -2.87 -5.21 -0.55
N LYS A 49 -2.55 -6.43 -1.00
CA LYS A 49 -2.29 -6.74 -2.41
C LYS A 49 -3.52 -6.47 -3.29
N ARG A 50 -4.74 -6.78 -2.82
CA ARG A 50 -5.99 -6.46 -3.54
C ARG A 50 -6.21 -4.95 -3.74
N CYS A 51 -5.66 -4.14 -2.85
CA CYS A 51 -5.76 -2.68 -2.91
C CYS A 51 -4.55 -2.00 -3.58
N SER A 52 -3.61 -2.80 -4.11
CA SER A 52 -2.34 -2.33 -4.67
C SER A 52 -2.23 -2.61 -6.17
N VAL A 53 -1.33 -1.90 -6.84
CA VAL A 53 -0.93 -2.15 -8.23
C VAL A 53 0.50 -2.67 -8.27
N ILE A 54 0.78 -3.67 -9.12
CA ILE A 54 2.13 -4.20 -9.30
C ILE A 54 2.93 -3.27 -10.23
N VAL A 55 4.15 -2.92 -9.82
CA VAL A 55 5.12 -2.21 -10.66
C VAL A 55 5.95 -3.24 -11.42
N LEU A 56 5.75 -3.28 -12.74
CA LEU A 56 6.42 -4.23 -13.63
C LEU A 56 7.88 -3.90 -13.91
N GLY A 57 8.28 -2.64 -13.72
CA GLY A 57 9.58 -2.15 -14.15
C GLY A 57 9.78 -0.70 -13.78
N ARG A 58 10.77 -0.08 -14.40
CA ARG A 58 10.99 1.36 -14.33
C ARG A 58 11.12 1.94 -15.73
N LYS A 59 10.83 3.23 -15.86
CA LYS A 59 11.11 4.03 -17.04
C LYS A 59 12.00 5.18 -16.60
N ASP A 60 13.16 5.32 -17.24
CA ASP A 60 14.17 6.31 -16.87
C ASP A 60 14.34 7.33 -18.00
N TRP A 61 14.43 8.61 -17.66
CA TRP A 61 14.73 9.69 -18.58
C TRP A 61 16.11 10.28 -18.23
N ALA A 62 17.01 10.30 -19.20
CA ALA A 62 18.31 10.95 -19.03
C ALA A 62 18.16 12.48 -18.97
N PRO A 63 19.11 13.22 -18.38
CA PRO A 63 19.09 14.68 -18.43
C PRO A 63 18.99 15.20 -19.87
N GLY A 64 17.99 16.05 -20.15
CA GLY A 64 17.75 16.61 -21.48
C GLY A 64 16.93 15.73 -22.43
N ALA A 65 16.53 14.52 -22.01
CA ALA A 65 15.64 13.65 -22.78
C ALA A 65 14.23 14.27 -22.93
N GLY A 66 13.63 14.11 -24.10
CA GLY A 66 12.24 14.48 -24.37
C GLY A 66 11.24 13.57 -23.66
N VAL A 67 9.96 13.95 -23.67
CA VAL A 67 8.89 13.21 -22.95
C VAL A 67 8.80 11.74 -23.42
N ASP A 68 9.10 11.48 -24.69
CA ASP A 68 8.98 10.17 -25.34
C ASP A 68 10.27 9.34 -25.30
N ASP A 69 11.39 9.89 -24.83
CA ASP A 69 12.72 9.27 -24.88
C ASP A 69 13.00 8.32 -23.71
N GLY A 70 11.99 8.05 -22.87
CA GLY A 70 12.15 7.24 -21.65
C GLY A 70 12.53 5.79 -21.97
N VAL A 71 13.59 5.28 -21.34
CA VAL A 71 14.05 3.89 -21.50
C VAL A 71 13.37 2.99 -20.49
N GLU A 72 12.65 1.99 -20.98
CA GLU A 72 11.95 1.02 -20.14
C GLU A 72 12.85 -0.15 -19.74
N ARG A 73 12.80 -0.51 -18.47
CA ARG A 73 13.39 -1.74 -17.94
C ARG A 73 12.34 -2.52 -17.17
N ILE A 74 11.86 -3.60 -17.77
CA ILE A 74 10.95 -4.54 -17.13
C ILE A 74 11.75 -5.47 -16.21
N PHE A 75 11.24 -5.67 -14.99
CA PHE A 75 11.83 -6.60 -14.04
C PHE A 75 11.36 -8.02 -14.41
N GLY A 76 12.32 -8.94 -14.54
CA GLY A 76 12.04 -10.34 -14.80
C GLY A 76 11.54 -11.08 -13.55
N ASP A 77 11.35 -12.39 -13.72
CA ASP A 77 10.94 -13.29 -12.64
C ASP A 77 12.11 -13.70 -11.73
N ASP A 78 13.30 -13.15 -11.97
CA ASP A 78 14.49 -13.27 -11.10
C ASP A 78 14.31 -12.57 -9.74
N ARG A 79 13.29 -11.72 -9.60
CA ARG A 79 12.98 -11.05 -8.34
C ARG A 79 11.95 -11.83 -7.52
N PRO A 80 12.28 -12.23 -6.27
CA PRO A 80 11.35 -12.95 -5.41
C PRO A 80 10.13 -12.11 -5.01
N TYR A 81 10.21 -10.78 -5.16
CA TYR A 81 9.13 -9.85 -4.86
C TYR A 81 9.05 -8.80 -5.97
N LYS A 82 7.87 -8.68 -6.60
CA LYS A 82 7.56 -7.54 -7.47
C LYS A 82 7.04 -6.41 -6.59
N THR A 83 7.61 -5.22 -6.71
CA THR A 83 7.17 -4.05 -5.94
C THR A 83 5.68 -3.79 -6.22
N THR A 84 4.91 -3.56 -5.17
CA THR A 84 3.52 -3.11 -5.30
C THR A 84 3.41 -1.68 -4.81
N VAL A 85 2.42 -0.94 -5.32
CA VAL A 85 2.19 0.46 -4.98
C VAL A 85 0.75 0.62 -4.51
N ILE A 86 0.58 1.37 -3.43
CA ILE A 86 -0.70 1.64 -2.79
C ILE A 86 -0.72 3.09 -2.29
N PRO A 87 -1.87 3.80 -2.29
CA PRO A 87 -2.03 5.03 -1.53
C PRO A 87 -1.69 4.81 -0.06
N ARG A 88 -0.87 5.70 0.53
CA ARG A 88 -0.45 5.57 1.94
C ARG A 88 -1.64 5.43 2.89
N ASP A 89 -2.67 6.25 2.70
CA ASP A 89 -3.83 6.28 3.61
C ASP A 89 -4.72 5.05 3.42
N ARG A 90 -4.77 4.50 2.19
CA ARG A 90 -5.46 3.23 1.92
C ARG A 90 -4.78 2.06 2.62
N LEU A 91 -3.44 2.06 2.69
CA LEU A 91 -2.72 1.05 3.49
C LEU A 91 -3.12 1.10 4.96
N ALA A 92 -3.27 2.30 5.55
CA ALA A 92 -3.72 2.44 6.93
C ALA A 92 -5.15 1.90 7.12
N GLY A 93 -6.06 2.18 6.18
CA GLY A 93 -7.42 1.61 6.16
C GLY A 93 -7.41 0.08 6.14
N VAL A 94 -6.65 -0.53 5.23
CA VAL A 94 -6.51 -1.99 5.15
C VAL A 94 -5.96 -2.58 6.45
N LEU A 95 -4.90 -1.99 7.01
CA LEU A 95 -4.28 -2.51 8.24
C LEU A 95 -5.23 -2.39 9.44
N ARG A 96 -6.02 -1.32 9.51
CA ARG A 96 -7.07 -1.16 10.51
C ARG A 96 -8.12 -2.25 10.39
N GLU A 97 -8.61 -2.51 9.19
CA GLU A 97 -9.60 -3.56 8.92
C GLU A 97 -9.09 -4.95 9.30
N VAL A 98 -7.84 -5.26 8.93
CA VAL A 98 -7.18 -6.52 9.34
C VAL A 98 -7.04 -6.59 10.86
N ALA A 99 -6.60 -5.51 11.52
CA ALA A 99 -6.44 -5.49 12.97
C ALA A 99 -7.76 -5.74 13.70
N LEU A 100 -8.84 -5.07 13.29
CA LEU A 100 -10.18 -5.27 13.87
C LEU A 100 -10.76 -6.65 13.56
N GLY A 101 -10.57 -7.15 12.34
CA GLY A 101 -11.07 -8.46 11.93
C GLY A 101 -10.35 -9.63 12.61
N SER A 102 -9.04 -9.52 12.83
CA SER A 102 -8.23 -10.60 13.43
C SER A 102 -8.08 -10.49 14.95
N TYR A 103 -8.21 -9.29 15.52
CA TYR A 103 -7.89 -9.02 16.92
C TYR A 103 -8.88 -8.07 17.61
N GLY A 104 -10.11 -7.91 17.10
CA GLY A 104 -11.09 -6.94 17.62
C GLY A 104 -11.41 -7.08 19.11
N GLU A 105 -11.31 -8.28 19.69
CA GLU A 105 -11.50 -8.50 21.13
C GLU A 105 -10.27 -8.11 21.97
N ALA A 106 -9.10 -8.01 21.34
CA ALA A 106 -7.83 -7.73 22.00
C ALA A 106 -7.33 -6.30 21.78
N ILE A 107 -7.87 -5.58 20.79
CA ILE A 107 -7.44 -4.23 20.39
C ILE A 107 -8.60 -3.23 20.56
N THR A 108 -8.32 -2.11 21.24
CA THR A 108 -9.19 -0.93 21.25
C THR A 108 -8.49 0.22 20.52
N LEU A 109 -9.18 0.82 19.54
CA LEU A 109 -8.69 1.95 18.75
C LEU A 109 -9.36 3.24 19.23
N HIS A 110 -8.57 4.23 19.58
CA HIS A 110 -9.01 5.56 20.00
C HIS A 110 -8.62 6.58 18.94
N TYR A 111 -9.56 7.45 18.56
CA TYR A 111 -9.38 8.51 17.57
C TYR A 111 -9.78 9.83 18.23
N ASP A 112 -8.80 10.72 18.46
CA ASP A 112 -8.98 12.00 19.16
C ASP A 112 -8.34 13.18 18.41
#